data_AF-A0A7V9RQP1-F1
#
_entry.id   AF-A0A7V9RQP1-F1
#
_cell.length_a   1.000
_cell.length_b   1.000
_cell.length_c   1.000
_cell.angle_alpha   90.00
_cell.angle_beta   90.00
_cell.angle_gamma   90.00
#
_symmetry.space_group_name_H-M   'P 1'
#
loop_
_entity.id
_entity.type
_entity.pdbx_description
1 polymer ?
#
loop_
_entity_poly.entity_id
_entity_poly.type
_entity_poly.pdbx_seq_one_letter_code
_entity_poly.pdbx_strand_id
1 'polypeptide(L)' 'VGAAAAHAGEGTNPTDDLNAKADYRSHLAEVLTKRAVLTAAGLD' A
#
# COMPACT_ATOMS: atom_id res chain seq x y z
N VAL A 1 5.24 12.21 0.11
CA VAL A 1 4.89 10.83 -0.30
C VAL A 1 4.24 10.03 0.81
N GLY A 2 4.81 9.93 2.02
CA GLY A 2 4.27 9.07 3.08
C GLY A 2 2.80 9.29 3.42
N ALA A 3 2.37 10.55 3.61
CA ALA A 3 0.96 10.89 3.87
C ALA A 3 0.03 10.45 2.72
N ALA A 4 0.43 10.68 1.46
CA ALA A 4 -0.36 10.25 0.30
C ALA A 4 -0.46 8.72 0.19
N ALA A 5 0.63 8.01 0.51
CA ALA A 5 0.65 6.55 0.47
C ALA A 5 -0.17 5.90 1.59
N ALA A 6 -0.37 6.57 2.73
CA ALA A 6 -1.21 6.08 3.82
C ALA A 6 -2.69 5.92 3.41
N HIS A 7 -3.14 6.71 2.43
CA HIS A 7 -4.52 6.62 1.91
C HIS A 7 -4.72 5.46 0.92
N ALA A 8 -3.68 4.68 0.59
CA ALA A 8 -3.75 3.63 -0.43
C ALA A 8 -4.75 2.50 -0.12
N GLY A 9 -5.07 2.28 1.16
CA GLY A 9 -6.05 1.29 1.58
C GLY A 9 -7.48 1.82 1.68
N GLU A 10 -7.70 3.14 1.56
CA GLU A 10 -9.02 3.74 1.76
C GLU A 10 -10.03 3.27 0.70
N GLY A 11 -11.23 2.89 1.15
CA GLY A 11 -12.27 2.38 0.28
C GLY A 11 -12.02 0.97 -0.26
N THR A 12 -10.97 0.29 0.19
CA THR A 12 -10.68 -1.10 -0.17
C THR A 12 -11.20 -2.07 0.90
N ASN A 13 -11.44 -3.32 0.50
CA ASN A 13 -11.84 -4.39 1.42
C ASN A 13 -10.93 -5.61 1.20
N PRO A 14 -9.71 -5.60 1.77
CA PRO A 14 -8.74 -6.66 1.54
C PRO A 14 -9.20 -8.01 2.11
N THR A 15 -9.01 -9.07 1.33
CA THR A 15 -9.37 -10.43 1.74
C THR A 15 -8.43 -10.97 2.82
N ASP A 16 -8.99 -11.67 3.81
CA ASP A 16 -8.25 -12.57 4.71
C ASP A 16 -8.33 -14.00 4.17
N ASP A 17 -7.17 -14.58 3.85
CA ASP A 17 -7.08 -15.95 3.34
C ASP A 17 -5.76 -16.63 3.77
N LEU A 18 -5.57 -17.87 3.30
CA LEU A 18 -4.35 -18.65 3.57
C LEU A 18 -3.07 -17.94 3.10
N ASN A 19 -3.15 -17.04 2.11
CA ASN A 19 -1.99 -16.38 1.55
C ASN A 19 -1.60 -15.13 2.36
N ALA A 20 -2.58 -14.43 2.95
CA ALA A 20 -2.32 -13.26 3.77
C ALA A 20 -3.54 -12.80 4.57
N LYS A 21 -3.24 -12.19 5.72
CA LYS A 21 -4.21 -11.45 6.53
C LYS A 21 -4.59 -10.12 5.90
N ALA A 22 -5.83 -9.68 6.13
CA ALA A 22 -6.35 -8.41 5.63
C ALA A 22 -5.46 -7.23 6.07
N ASP A 23 -5.06 -7.19 7.34
CA ASP A 23 -4.19 -6.14 7.90
C ASP A 23 -2.82 -6.07 7.21
N TYR A 24 -2.24 -7.23 6.88
CA TYR A 24 -0.99 -7.27 6.13
C TYR A 24 -1.17 -6.71 4.72
N ARG A 25 -2.28 -7.02 4.04
CA ARG A 25 -2.58 -6.49 2.71
C ARG A 25 -2.83 -4.97 2.73
N SER A 26 -3.52 -4.47 3.75
CA SER A 26 -3.71 -3.03 3.98
C SER A 26 -2.37 -2.32 4.11
N HIS A 27 -1.49 -2.83 4.98
CA HIS A 27 -0.16 -2.25 5.17
C HIS A 27 0.70 -2.35 3.89
N LEU A 28 0.62 -3.48 3.18
CA LEU A 28 1.34 -3.68 1.93
C LEU A 28 0.93 -2.66 0.86
N ALA A 29 -0.35 -2.27 0.80
CA ALA A 29 -0.83 -1.25 -0.13
C ALA A 29 -0.13 0.11 0.10
N GLU A 30 0.07 0.52 1.35
CA GLU A 30 0.80 1.75 1.67
C GLU A 30 2.26 1.68 1.23
N VAL A 31 2.93 0.56 1.53
CA VAL A 31 4.34 0.34 1.19
C VAL A 31 4.56 0.35 -0.33
N LEU A 32 3.74 -0.39 -1.07
CA LEU A 32 3.85 -0.47 -2.53
C LEU A 32 3.52 0.87 -3.19
N THR A 33 2.52 1.59 -2.69
CA THR A 33 2.19 2.94 -3.19
C THR A 33 3.34 3.91 -2.97
N LYS A 34 3.94 3.91 -1.77
CA LYS A 34 5.11 4.75 -1.47
C LYS A 34 6.26 4.45 -2.45
N ARG A 35 6.56 3.17 -2.68
CA ARG A 35 7.62 2.75 -3.62
C ARG A 35 7.31 3.21 -5.04
N ALA A 36 6.10 2.95 -5.53
CA ALA A 36 5.68 3.32 -6.88
C ALA A 36 5.78 4.84 -7.12
N VAL A 37 5.36 5.67 -6.17
CA VAL A 37 5.44 7.13 -6.28
C VAL A 37 6.89 7.62 -6.29
N LEU A 38 7.78 7.05 -5.47
CA LEU A 38 9.19 7.42 -5.46
C LEU A 38 9.87 7.06 -6.78
N THR A 39 9.64 5.83 -7.27
CA THR A 39 10.14 5.40 -8.58
C THR A 39 9.61 6.28 -9.71
N ALA A 40 8.31 6.63 -9.71
CA ALA A 40 7.72 7.51 -10.72
C ALA A 40 8.28 8.93 -10.68
N ALA A 41 8.72 9.39 -9.51
CA ALA A 41 9.37 10.70 -9.34
C ALA A 41 10.87 10.67 -9.66
N GLY A 42 11.47 9.51 -9.95
CA GLY A 42 12.92 9.35 -10.14
C GLY A 42 13.72 9.59 -8.85
N LEU A 43 13.14 9.23 -7.70
CA LEU A 43 13.69 9.44 -6.36
C LEU A 43 14.04 8.12 -5.66
N ASP A 44 14.22 7.04 -6.42
CA ASP A 44 14.66 5.73 -5.93
C ASP A 44 16.16 5.66 -5.63
#